data_AF-A0AAU9UT26-F1
#
_entry.id   AF-A0AAU9UT26-F1
#
_cell.length_a   1.000
_cell.length_b   1.000
_cell.length_c   1.000
_cell.angle_alpha   90.00
_cell.angle_beta   90.00
_cell.angle_gamma   90.00
#
_symmetry.space_group_name_H-M   'P 1'
#
loop_
_entity.id
_entity.type
_entity.pdbx_description
1 polymer ?
#
loop_
_entity_poly.entity_id
_entity_poly.type
_entity_poly.pdbx_seq_one_letter_code
_entity_poly.pdbx_strand_id
1 'polypeptide(L)'
;MVKKSFTIEFMGISGTPRQNADDLRALEHLEQTAKLIDGQWHVGLPWKDSLCKMPDSERTARIRLRNLERKMSCNTQYAQRYRDRIKHLLDNNFAKEIFDKTKVNKTWYLPHFGVDNPNKNKLRLVFDTAAKT
;
A
#
# COMPACT_ATOMS: atom_id res chain seq x y z
N MET A 1 -12.15 20.26 6.75
CA MET A 1 -11.03 20.75 5.92
C MET A 1 -10.92 19.97 4.62
N VAL A 2 -10.81 18.63 4.66
CA VAL A 2 -10.91 17.73 3.49
C VAL A 2 -12.23 17.90 2.72
N LYS A 3 -13.38 17.93 3.43
CA LYS A 3 -14.72 18.13 2.82
C LYS A 3 -14.83 19.40 1.94
N LYS A 4 -14.07 20.45 2.27
CA LYS A 4 -14.05 21.70 1.48
C LYS A 4 -13.29 21.56 0.16
N SER A 5 -12.29 20.67 0.11
CA SER A 5 -11.51 20.39 -1.11
C SER A 5 -12.31 19.62 -2.16
N PHE A 6 -13.33 18.85 -1.74
CA PHE A 6 -14.19 18.07 -2.63
C PHE A 6 -15.56 18.73 -2.89
N THR A 7 -15.74 20.00 -2.52
CA THR A 7 -17.06 20.66 -2.63
C THR A 7 -17.54 20.80 -4.07
N ILE A 8 -16.63 20.91 -5.05
CA ILE A 8 -16.98 20.96 -6.48
C ILE A 8 -17.55 19.61 -6.96
N GLU A 9 -17.07 18.48 -6.42
CA GLU A 9 -17.55 17.14 -6.78
C GLU A 9 -18.91 16.80 -6.17
N PHE A 10 -19.38 17.61 -5.20
CA PHE A 10 -20.64 17.40 -4.51
C PHE A 10 -21.84 18.12 -5.17
N MET A 11 -21.61 18.92 -6.21
CA MET A 11 -22.68 19.65 -6.90
C MET A 11 -23.63 18.69 -7.63
N GLY A 12 -24.72 18.29 -6.95
CA GLY A 12 -25.78 17.47 -7.52
C GLY A 12 -26.21 16.27 -6.66
N ILE A 13 -25.46 15.93 -5.60
CA ILE A 13 -25.82 14.85 -4.67
C ILE A 13 -26.57 15.45 -3.48
N SER A 14 -27.89 15.62 -3.60
CA SER A 14 -28.73 16.09 -2.51
C SER A 14 -29.24 14.91 -1.67
N GLY A 15 -28.48 14.54 -0.64
CA GLY A 15 -28.92 13.58 0.38
C GLY A 15 -27.90 13.40 1.48
N THR A 16 -28.36 13.31 2.73
CA THR A 16 -27.51 12.86 3.84
C THR A 16 -27.28 11.36 3.69
N PRO A 17 -26.02 10.89 3.47
CA PRO A 17 -25.76 9.46 3.37
C PRO A 17 -26.18 8.77 4.66
N ARG A 18 -26.79 7.59 4.57
CA ARG A 18 -27.04 6.74 5.74
C ARG A 18 -25.68 6.28 6.27
N GLN A 19 -25.34 6.71 7.48
CA GLN A 19 -24.07 6.39 8.13
C GLN A 19 -24.29 5.36 9.23
N ASN A 20 -23.54 4.26 9.18
CA ASN A 20 -23.44 3.33 10.30
C ASN A 20 -22.31 3.76 11.27
N ALA A 21 -22.14 3.02 12.36
CA ALA A 21 -21.14 3.34 13.38
C ALA A 21 -19.68 3.29 12.85
N ASP A 22 -19.40 2.42 11.88
CA ASP A 22 -18.07 2.32 11.26
C ASP A 22 -17.82 3.51 10.30
N ASP A 23 -18.85 3.98 9.59
CA ASP A 23 -18.75 5.19 8.74
C ASP A 23 -18.44 6.43 9.58
N LEU A 24 -19.13 6.58 10.72
CA LEU A 24 -18.88 7.69 11.65
C LEU A 24 -17.45 7.65 12.20
N ARG A 25 -16.96 6.45 12.59
CA ARG A 25 -15.59 6.27 13.07
C ARG A 25 -14.56 6.57 11.98
N ALA A 26 -14.80 6.14 10.74
CA ALA A 26 -13.91 6.42 9.62
C ALA A 26 -13.84 7.93 9.32
N LEU A 27 -14.98 8.63 9.39
CA LEU A 27 -15.03 10.08 9.22
C LEU A 27 -14.30 10.83 10.34
N GLU A 28 -14.52 10.44 11.60
CA GLU A 28 -13.79 11.01 12.74
C GLU A 28 -12.28 10.80 12.58
N HIS A 29 -11.84 9.59 12.23
CA HIS A 29 -10.44 9.27 11.98
C HIS A 29 -9.83 10.08 10.83
N LEU A 30 -10.58 10.24 9.73
CA LEU A 30 -10.18 11.10 8.62
C LEU A 30 -10.02 12.55 9.08
N GLU A 31 -10.98 13.09 9.82
CA GLU A 31 -10.94 14.47 10.31
C GLU A 31 -9.79 14.71 11.30
N GLN A 32 -9.46 13.73 12.14
CA GLN A 32 -8.37 13.81 13.12
C GLN A 32 -6.98 13.67 12.48
N THR A 33 -6.83 12.82 11.46
CA THR A 33 -5.51 12.44 10.94
C THR A 33 -5.14 13.09 9.62
N ALA A 34 -6.12 13.61 8.86
CA ALA A 34 -5.87 14.24 7.57
C ALA A 34 -5.10 15.55 7.71
N LYS A 35 -3.96 15.64 7.04
CA LYS A 35 -3.12 16.84 6.96
C LYS A 35 -2.82 17.15 5.50
N LEU A 36 -2.87 18.43 5.13
CA LEU A 36 -2.39 18.88 3.83
C LEU A 36 -0.91 19.24 3.98
N ILE A 37 -0.04 18.49 3.31
CA ILE A 37 1.42 18.67 3.33
C ILE A 37 1.85 18.78 1.88
N ASP A 38 2.50 19.90 1.52
CA ASP A 38 3.02 20.15 0.16
C ASP A 38 1.98 19.93 -0.96
N GLY A 39 0.72 20.33 -0.70
CA GLY A 39 -0.38 20.18 -1.66
C GLY A 39 -0.97 18.76 -1.76
N GLN A 40 -0.50 17.81 -0.95
CA GLN A 40 -1.01 16.44 -0.90
C GLN A 40 -1.70 16.15 0.43
N TRP A 41 -2.81 15.42 0.39
CA TRP A 41 -3.49 14.97 1.60
C TRP A 41 -2.83 13.71 2.15
N HIS A 42 -2.31 13.81 3.38
CA HIS A 42 -1.78 12.70 4.15
C HIS A 42 -2.82 12.30 5.19
N VAL A 43 -3.30 11.06 5.14
CA VAL A 43 -4.33 10.55 6.05
C VAL A 43 -3.77 9.34 6.80
N GLY A 44 -4.08 9.24 8.09
CA GLY A 44 -3.71 8.05 8.86
C GLY A 44 -4.45 6.82 8.35
N LEU A 45 -3.82 5.64 8.44
CA LEU A 45 -4.49 4.38 8.09
C LEU A 45 -5.72 4.15 9.00
N PRO A 46 -6.91 3.82 8.46
CA PRO A 46 -8.15 3.68 9.22
C PRO A 46 -8.19 2.33 9.94
N TRP A 47 -7.39 2.19 10.99
CA TRP A 47 -7.36 0.97 11.80
C TRP A 47 -8.71 0.75 12.49
N LYS A 48 -9.20 -0.49 12.46
CA LYS A 48 -10.45 -0.85 13.17
C LYS A 48 -10.34 -0.68 14.69
N ASP A 49 -9.15 -0.96 15.24
CA ASP A 49 -8.82 -0.89 16.66
C ASP A 49 -7.39 -0.31 16.84
N SER A 50 -7.23 0.56 17.85
CA SER A 50 -5.93 1.10 18.27
C SER A 50 -4.97 0.01 18.74
N LEU A 51 -5.50 -1.09 19.28
CA LEU A 51 -4.77 -2.28 19.77
C LEU A 51 -4.46 -3.30 18.67
N CYS A 52 -4.74 -3.01 17.40
CA CYS A 52 -4.43 -3.91 16.30
C CYS A 52 -2.94 -4.32 16.31
N LYS A 53 -2.69 -5.60 16.59
CA LYS A 53 -1.34 -6.21 16.56
C LYS A 53 -1.13 -6.85 15.20
N MET A 54 -0.02 -6.51 14.55
CA MET A 54 0.38 -7.16 13.30
C MET A 54 1.03 -8.51 13.60
N PRO A 55 0.73 -9.57 12.83
CA PRO A 55 1.44 -10.83 12.94
C PRO A 55 2.90 -10.67 12.48
N ASP A 56 3.82 -11.49 13.01
CA ASP A 56 5.22 -11.46 12.61
C ASP A 56 5.42 -12.07 11.22
N SER A 57 5.41 -11.20 10.22
CA SER A 57 5.44 -11.49 8.78
C SER A 57 6.79 -11.54 8.15
N GLU A 58 7.84 -11.16 8.90
CA GLU A 58 9.15 -10.98 8.33
C GLU A 58 9.72 -12.29 7.78
N ARG A 59 9.58 -13.38 8.55
CA ARG A 59 10.11 -14.70 8.15
C ARG A 59 9.52 -15.16 6.83
N THR A 60 8.20 -15.11 6.71
CA THR A 60 7.47 -15.58 5.52
C THR A 60 7.75 -14.70 4.31
N ALA A 61 7.80 -13.37 4.49
CA ALA A 61 8.18 -12.44 3.43
C ALA A 61 9.62 -12.68 2.94
N ARG A 62 10.58 -12.88 3.86
CA ARG A 62 11.98 -13.18 3.51
C ARG A 62 12.14 -14.51 2.76
N ILE A 63 11.42 -15.55 3.14
CA ILE A 63 11.45 -16.85 2.42
C ILE A 63 10.98 -16.64 0.98
N ARG A 64 9.87 -15.92 0.78
CA ARG A 64 9.32 -15.64 -0.55
C ARG A 64 10.25 -14.76 -1.38
N LEU A 65 10.89 -13.77 -0.76
CA LEU A 65 11.91 -12.94 -1.42
C LEU A 65 13.09 -13.79 -1.93
N ARG A 66 13.63 -14.69 -1.11
CA ARG A 66 14.73 -15.58 -1.55
C ARG A 66 14.34 -16.46 -2.74
N ASN A 67 13.12 -16.96 -2.77
CA ASN A 67 12.63 -17.76 -3.90
C ASN A 67 12.51 -16.92 -5.17
N LEU A 68 12.04 -15.67 -5.04
CA LEU A 68 11.99 -14.71 -6.13
C LEU A 68 13.40 -14.38 -6.65
N GLU A 69 14.37 -14.13 -5.77
CA GLU A 69 15.76 -13.87 -6.14
C GLU A 69 16.39 -15.04 -6.90
N ARG A 70 16.15 -16.29 -6.45
CA ARG A 70 16.56 -17.49 -7.20
C ARG A 70 15.93 -17.57 -8.59
N LYS A 71 14.65 -17.22 -8.72
CA LYS A 71 14.00 -17.15 -10.03
C LYS A 71 14.66 -16.08 -10.92
N MET A 72 15.01 -14.93 -10.36
CA MET A 72 15.71 -13.87 -11.08
C MET A 72 17.13 -14.28 -11.50
N SER A 73 17.86 -15.02 -10.66
CA SER A 73 19.20 -15.50 -11.01
C SER A 73 19.19 -16.48 -12.17
N CYS A 74 18.14 -17.29 -12.29
CA CYS A 74 17.99 -18.25 -13.40
C CYS A 74 17.40 -17.62 -14.68
N ASN A 75 16.80 -16.43 -14.60
CA ASN A 75 16.16 -15.78 -15.75
C ASN A 75 16.45 -14.28 -15.76
N THR A 76 17.49 -13.89 -16.49
CA THR A 76 17.98 -12.51 -16.60
C THR A 76 16.95 -11.56 -17.21
N GLN A 77 16.14 -12.03 -18.17
CA GLN A 77 15.10 -11.21 -18.79
C GLN A 77 13.97 -10.89 -17.80
N TYR A 78 13.54 -11.89 -17.01
CA TYR A 78 12.56 -11.70 -15.94
C TYR A 78 13.11 -10.74 -14.87
N ALA A 79 14.38 -10.92 -14.48
CA ALA A 79 15.05 -10.06 -13.51
C ALA A 79 15.08 -8.59 -13.96
N GLN A 80 15.41 -8.34 -15.24
CA GLN A 80 15.43 -6.99 -15.78
C GLN A 80 14.05 -6.32 -15.71
N ARG A 81 13.00 -6.99 -16.23
CA ARG A 81 11.62 -6.45 -16.16
C ARG A 81 11.16 -6.19 -14.72
N TYR A 82 11.61 -7.02 -13.78
CA TYR A 82 11.30 -6.84 -12.37
C TYR A 82 11.98 -5.60 -11.78
N ARG A 83 13.29 -5.43 -12.04
CA ARG A 83 14.05 -4.25 -11.63
C ARG A 83 13.43 -2.97 -12.19
N ASP A 84 13.04 -2.97 -13.45
CA ASP A 84 12.37 -1.83 -14.08
C ASP A 84 11.07 -1.47 -13.34
N ARG A 85 10.31 -2.49 -12.88
CA ARG A 85 9.07 -2.25 -12.14
C ARG A 85 9.31 -1.72 -10.72
N ILE A 86 10.33 -2.22 -10.03
CA ILE A 86 10.72 -1.68 -8.71
C ILE A 86 11.23 -0.25 -8.86
N LYS A 87 12.11 0.01 -9.83
CA LYS A 87 12.60 1.35 -10.15
C LYS A 87 11.47 2.33 -10.43
N HIS A 88 10.47 1.92 -11.21
CA HIS A 88 9.28 2.74 -11.44
C HIS A 88 8.56 3.12 -10.13
N LEU A 89 8.49 2.25 -9.12
CA LEU A 89 7.88 2.61 -7.83
C LEU A 89 8.68 3.67 -7.10
N LEU A 90 10.02 3.56 -7.12
CA LEU A 90 10.92 4.51 -6.47
C LEU A 90 10.90 5.88 -7.20
N ASP A 91 11.04 5.87 -8.53
CA ASP A 91 11.10 7.09 -9.34
C ASP A 91 9.81 7.92 -9.27
N ASN A 92 8.66 7.27 -9.05
CA ASN A 92 7.36 7.93 -8.91
C ASN A 92 6.96 8.19 -7.44
N ASN A 93 7.88 7.99 -6.49
CA ASN A 93 7.64 8.18 -5.06
C ASN A 93 6.46 7.35 -4.50
N PHE A 94 6.16 6.20 -5.13
CA PHE A 94 5.18 5.21 -4.64
C PHE A 94 5.79 4.28 -3.60
N ALA A 95 7.12 4.17 -3.56
CA ALA A 95 7.88 3.45 -2.56
C ALA A 95 9.14 4.25 -2.21
N LYS A 96 9.64 4.04 -1.00
CA LYS A 96 10.88 4.67 -0.51
C LYS A 96 11.74 3.62 0.18
N GLU A 97 13.05 3.70 -0.02
CA GLU A 97 14.00 2.90 0.74
C GLU A 97 14.06 3.35 2.21
N ILE A 98 14.00 2.38 3.11
CA ILE A 98 14.09 2.61 4.56
C ILE A 98 15.47 2.20 5.07
N PHE A 99 16.18 3.14 5.69
CA PHE A 99 17.49 2.89 6.31
C PHE A 99 17.37 2.55 7.79
N ASP A 100 16.38 3.14 8.46
CA ASP A 100 16.03 2.81 9.83
C ASP A 100 15.22 1.50 9.84
N LYS A 101 15.82 0.48 10.47
CA LYS A 101 15.20 -0.86 10.62
C LYS A 101 14.44 -1.00 11.94
N THR A 102 14.30 0.09 12.70
CA THR A 102 13.53 0.09 13.93
C THR A 102 12.09 -0.29 13.62
N LYS A 103 11.66 -1.45 14.13
CA LYS A 103 10.28 -1.90 13.95
C LYS A 103 9.36 -0.95 14.71
N VAL A 104 8.43 -0.33 13.98
CA VAL A 104 7.35 0.45 14.57
C VAL A 104 6.24 -0.52 15.00
N ASN A 105 5.42 -0.14 15.98
CA ASN A 105 4.42 -1.00 16.62
C ASN A 105 3.33 -1.63 15.69
N LYS A 106 3.38 -1.43 14.37
CA LYS A 106 2.46 -1.97 13.34
C LYS A 106 3.14 -2.21 11.99
N THR A 107 4.20 -3.02 11.96
CA THR A 107 4.90 -3.38 10.72
C THR A 107 4.39 -4.69 10.12
N TRP A 108 4.02 -4.67 8.84
CA TRP A 108 3.74 -5.87 8.04
C TRP A 108 4.64 -5.89 6.81
N TYR A 109 5.42 -6.96 6.65
CA TYR A 109 6.18 -7.24 5.44
C TYR A 109 5.29 -7.93 4.41
N LEU A 110 4.97 -7.20 3.33
CA LEU A 110 4.17 -7.73 2.22
C LEU A 110 5.05 -8.54 1.26
N PRO A 111 4.82 -9.85 1.10
CA PRO A 111 5.45 -10.58 0.02
C PRO A 111 4.99 -10.06 -1.33
N HIS A 112 5.87 -10.10 -2.32
CA HIS A 112 5.54 -9.67 -3.67
C HIS A 112 6.10 -10.64 -4.71
N PHE A 113 5.44 -10.72 -5.86
CA PHE A 113 5.86 -11.55 -6.99
C PHE A 113 5.47 -10.91 -8.31
N GLY A 114 6.11 -11.35 -9.39
CA GLY A 114 5.90 -10.81 -10.73
C GLY A 114 5.13 -11.81 -11.58
N VAL A 115 4.03 -11.36 -12.20
CA VAL A 115 3.21 -12.13 -13.15
C VAL A 115 3.35 -11.50 -14.53
N ASP A 116 3.65 -12.30 -15.55
CA ASP A 116 3.67 -11.84 -16.93
C ASP A 116 2.23 -11.68 -17.44
N ASN A 117 1.92 -10.51 -17.97
CA ASN A 117 0.65 -10.28 -18.65
C ASN A 117 0.77 -10.74 -20.12
N PRO A 118 0.10 -11.82 -20.54
CA PRO A 118 0.23 -12.38 -21.89
C PRO A 118 -0.19 -11.37 -22.97
N ASN A 119 -1.14 -10.49 -22.67
CA ASN A 119 -1.70 -9.56 -23.66
C ASN A 119 -0.86 -8.29 -23.85
N LYS A 120 -0.01 -7.93 -22.88
CA LYS A 120 0.75 -6.66 -22.90
C LYS A 120 2.27 -6.84 -22.85
N ASN A 121 2.73 -8.10 -22.88
CA ASN A 121 4.14 -8.48 -22.73
C ASN A 121 4.88 -7.71 -21.61
N LYS A 122 4.17 -7.47 -20.50
CA LYS A 122 4.63 -6.63 -19.39
C LYS A 122 4.49 -7.37 -18.07
N LEU A 123 5.51 -7.28 -17.25
CA LEU A 123 5.50 -7.81 -15.90
C LEU A 123 4.64 -6.92 -14.99
N ARG A 124 3.68 -7.53 -14.29
CA ARG A 124 2.93 -6.90 -13.20
C ARG A 124 3.51 -7.33 -11.87
N LEU A 125 3.85 -6.34 -11.03
CA LEU A 125 4.21 -6.58 -9.64
C LEU A 125 2.94 -6.73 -8.82
N VAL A 126 2.81 -7.85 -8.12
CA VAL A 126 1.68 -8.17 -7.24
C VAL A 126 2.20 -8.19 -5.81
N PHE A 127 1.53 -7.46 -4.92
CA PHE A 127 1.75 -7.52 -3.48
C PHE A 127 0.68 -8.45 -2.89
N ASP A 128 1.11 -9.55 -2.26
CA ASP A 128 0.21 -10.57 -1.74
C ASP A 128 -0.29 -10.18 -0.36
N THR A 129 -1.43 -9.47 -0.32
CA THR A 129 -2.10 -9.06 0.91
C THR A 129 -2.89 -10.21 1.56
N ALA A 130 -3.06 -11.34 0.87
CA ALA A 130 -3.72 -12.53 1.40
C ALA A 130 -2.71 -13.55 1.96
N ALA A 131 -1.41 -13.23 1.90
CA ALA A 131 -0.37 -14.08 2.41
C ALA A 131 -0.57 -14.35 3.91
N LYS A 132 -0.68 -15.63 4.25
CA LYS A 132 -0.66 -16.07 5.64
C LYS A 132 0.75 -15.96 6.20
N THR A 133 0.80 -15.49 7.43
CA THR A 133 2.01 -15.18 8.17
C THR A 133 2.62 -16.42 8.80
#